data_AF-A0A954FDT5-F1
#
_entry.id   AF-A0A954FDT5-F1
#
_cell.length_a   1.000
_cell.length_b   1.000
_cell.length_c   1.000
_cell.angle_alpha   90.00
_cell.angle_beta   90.00
_cell.angle_gamma   90.00
#
_symmetry.space_group_name_H-M   'P 1'
#
loop_
_entity.id
_entity.type
_entity.pdbx_description
1 polymer ?
#
loop_
_entity_poly.entity_id
_entity_poly.type
_entity_poly.pdbx_seq_one_letter_code
_entity_poly.pdbx_strand_id
1 'polypeptide(L)'
;LKDFYNEYDDLDVTDADRKKFEDQLKELKAEEKKLLETQKFFYLVDLKNQGGLVMPVILKLNFDDDTTEILRIPAEIWRLNNKSVSKLILTEKPLKSLTLDPHRETADTQLSNNEFPRTISKSYFQLEKSKKSKNEMQKREEEKKKAARKADSKEESEKEKQE
;
A
#
# COMPACT_ATOMS: atom_id res chain seq x y z
N LEU A 1 19.09 -2.75 37.33
CA LEU A 1 20.26 -2.57 36.44
C LEU A 1 19.73 -1.96 35.15
N LYS A 2 19.83 -0.62 35.01
CA LYS A 2 19.64 0.04 33.71
C LYS A 2 21.02 0.02 33.05
N ASP A 3 21.08 -0.48 31.83
CA ASP A 3 22.31 -0.65 31.07
C ASP A 3 22.07 -0.11 29.66
N PHE A 4 23.15 0.15 28.94
CA PHE A 4 23.17 0.75 27.61
C PHE A 4 22.16 0.10 26.65
N TYR A 5 22.06 -1.22 26.66
CA TYR A 5 21.16 -1.99 25.79
C TYR A 5 19.66 -1.84 26.09
N ASN A 6 19.29 -1.14 27.17
CA ASN A 6 17.89 -0.86 27.53
C ASN A 6 17.46 0.58 27.23
N GLU A 7 18.40 1.51 27.03
CA GLU A 7 18.12 2.93 26.76
C GLU A 7 18.60 3.39 25.38
N TYR A 8 19.46 2.61 24.71
CA TYR A 8 19.91 2.91 23.36
C TYR A 8 18.80 2.63 22.35
N ASP A 9 18.30 3.68 21.72
CA ASP A 9 17.44 3.61 20.55
C ASP A 9 18.30 3.78 19.29
N ASP A 10 18.36 2.73 18.46
CA ASP A 10 19.12 2.71 17.20
C ASP A 10 18.68 3.82 16.22
N LEU A 11 17.48 4.39 16.40
CA LEU A 11 16.91 5.43 15.53
C LEU A 11 17.11 6.86 16.07
N ASP A 12 17.67 7.02 17.27
CA ASP A 12 17.84 8.33 17.88
C ASP A 12 18.97 9.12 17.22
N VAL A 13 18.76 10.43 17.05
CA VAL A 13 19.73 11.30 16.37
C VAL A 13 20.88 11.62 17.30
N THR A 14 22.07 11.08 17.01
CA THR A 14 23.28 11.36 17.79
C THR A 14 23.88 12.73 17.45
N ASP A 15 24.67 13.30 18.35
CA ASP A 15 25.40 14.54 18.08
C ASP A 15 26.43 14.39 16.95
N ALA A 16 26.95 13.18 16.74
CA ALA A 16 27.82 12.87 15.61
C ALA A 16 27.07 12.99 14.28
N ASP A 17 25.81 12.57 14.23
CA ASP A 17 24.98 12.65 13.02
C ASP A 17 24.56 14.08 12.72
N ARG A 18 24.30 14.91 13.75
CA ARG A 18 24.12 16.36 13.58
C ARG A 18 25.34 17.03 12.97
N LYS A 19 26.55 16.71 13.46
CA LYS A 19 27.80 17.22 12.89
C LYS A 19 28.00 16.81 11.44
N LYS A 20 27.78 15.53 11.11
CA LYS A 20 27.86 15.05 9.71
C LYS A 20 26.90 15.80 8.81
N PHE A 21 25.67 16.05 9.27
CA PHE A 21 24.67 16.79 8.51
C PHE A 21 25.09 18.25 8.28
N GLU A 22 25.61 18.94 9.29
CA GLU A 22 26.15 20.29 9.15
C GLU A 22 27.31 20.37 8.15
N ASP A 23 28.21 19.38 8.17
CA ASP A 23 29.34 19.34 7.26
C ASP A 23 28.88 19.06 5.82
N GLN A 24 27.93 18.16 5.61
CA GLN A 24 27.27 17.97 4.31
C GLN A 24 26.65 19.27 3.80
N LEU A 25 25.91 20.01 4.65
CA LEU A 25 25.33 21.32 4.30
C LEU A 25 26.36 22.38 3.88
N LYS A 26 27.59 22.31 4.39
CA LYS A 26 28.67 23.23 3.99
C LYS A 26 29.26 22.90 2.63
N GLU A 27 29.33 21.61 2.28
CA GLU A 27 29.86 21.14 0.99
C GLU A 27 28.93 21.43 -0.21
N LEU A 28 27.61 21.53 0.03
CA LEU A 28 26.62 21.78 -1.01
C LEU A 28 26.75 23.17 -1.64
N LYS A 29 26.61 23.23 -2.97
CA LYS A 29 26.55 24.48 -3.75
C LYS A 29 25.23 25.21 -3.51
N ALA A 30 25.20 26.51 -3.82
CA ALA A 30 24.00 27.34 -3.64
C ALA A 30 22.77 26.82 -4.40
N GLU A 31 22.95 26.18 -5.55
CA GLU A 31 21.83 25.59 -6.32
C GLU A 31 21.29 24.31 -5.67
N GLU A 32 22.16 23.48 -5.11
CA GLU A 32 21.78 22.23 -4.43
C GLU A 32 21.04 22.52 -3.13
N LYS A 33 21.40 23.61 -2.44
CA LYS A 33 20.65 24.10 -1.27
C LYS A 33 19.22 24.51 -1.60
N LYS A 34 19.00 25.17 -2.75
CA LYS A 34 17.65 25.53 -3.21
C LYS A 34 16.80 24.30 -3.54
N LEU A 35 17.42 23.24 -4.05
CA LEU A 35 16.74 21.97 -4.30
C LEU A 35 16.30 21.30 -2.99
N LEU A 36 17.10 21.38 -1.92
CA LEU A 36 16.73 20.87 -0.59
C LEU A 36 15.57 21.65 0.06
N GLU A 37 15.48 22.94 -0.19
CA GLU A 37 14.36 23.77 0.28
C GLU A 37 13.05 23.48 -0.45
N THR A 38 13.11 22.81 -1.61
CA THR A 38 11.93 22.49 -2.39
C THR A 38 11.17 21.30 -1.77
N GLN A 39 9.96 21.55 -1.26
CA GLN A 39 9.08 20.52 -0.70
C GLN A 39 8.42 19.67 -1.81
N LYS A 40 9.22 18.88 -2.53
CA LYS A 40 8.75 17.92 -3.52
C LYS A 40 8.92 16.49 -3.02
N PHE A 41 8.03 15.62 -3.47
CA PHE A 41 8.11 14.19 -3.24
C PHE A 41 8.81 13.52 -4.42
N PHE A 42 9.73 12.62 -4.10
CA PHE A 42 10.52 11.88 -5.08
C PHE A 42 10.10 10.42 -5.05
N TYR A 43 9.61 9.91 -6.18
CA TYR A 43 9.20 8.52 -6.33
C TYR A 43 10.03 7.86 -7.42
N LEU A 44 10.68 6.74 -7.06
CA LEU A 44 11.33 5.88 -8.04
C LEU A 44 10.37 4.76 -8.42
N VAL A 45 9.96 4.71 -9.68
CA VAL A 45 9.08 3.67 -10.22
C VAL A 45 9.90 2.70 -11.06
N ASP A 46 10.00 1.47 -10.58
CA ASP A 46 10.66 0.38 -11.29
C ASP A 46 9.68 -0.38 -12.17
N LEU A 47 9.96 -0.41 -13.46
CA LEU A 47 9.14 -1.04 -14.48
C LEU A 47 9.89 -2.22 -15.07
N LYS A 48 9.19 -3.35 -15.22
CA LYS A 48 9.74 -4.56 -15.83
C LYS A 48 8.90 -4.98 -17.02
N ASN A 49 9.53 -5.13 -18.17
CA ASN A 49 8.91 -5.65 -19.37
C ASN A 49 8.92 -7.18 -19.34
N GLN A 50 7.74 -7.79 -19.18
CA GLN A 50 7.55 -9.23 -19.26
C GLN A 50 6.89 -9.56 -20.60
N GLY A 51 7.67 -10.09 -21.54
CA GLY A 51 7.18 -10.43 -22.89
C GLY A 51 8.04 -9.85 -24.01
N GLY A 52 8.90 -8.86 -23.70
CA GLY A 52 9.90 -8.34 -24.63
C GLY A 52 9.35 -7.42 -25.72
N LEU A 53 8.05 -7.11 -25.68
CA LEU A 53 7.42 -6.14 -26.57
C LEU A 53 7.69 -4.73 -26.03
N VAL A 54 8.35 -3.90 -26.82
CA VAL A 54 8.63 -2.51 -26.46
C VAL A 54 7.36 -1.68 -26.66
N MET A 55 6.83 -1.13 -25.57
CA MET A 55 5.57 -0.37 -25.57
C MET A 55 5.70 0.94 -24.76
N PRO A 56 4.91 1.98 -25.06
CA PRO A 56 4.80 3.14 -24.20
C PRO A 56 4.25 2.75 -22.82
N VAL A 57 4.62 3.51 -21.79
CA VAL A 57 4.17 3.28 -20.41
C VAL A 57 3.24 4.42 -20.03
N ILE A 58 1.99 4.07 -19.69
CA ILE A 58 0.97 5.03 -19.28
C ILE A 58 0.72 4.82 -17.80
N LEU A 59 1.00 5.84 -16.99
CA LEU A 59 0.85 5.77 -15.54
C LEU A 59 -0.24 6.74 -15.11
N LYS A 60 -1.20 6.26 -14.34
CA LYS A 60 -2.13 7.09 -13.58
C LYS A 60 -1.62 7.26 -12.17
N LEU A 61 -1.34 8.50 -11.80
CA LEU A 61 -0.98 8.90 -10.45
C LEU A 61 -2.27 9.33 -9.73
N ASN A 62 -2.58 8.68 -8.61
CA ASN A 62 -3.65 9.12 -7.71
C ASN A 62 -2.99 9.70 -6.46
N PHE A 63 -3.32 10.94 -6.14
CA PHE A 63 -2.76 11.66 -4.99
C PHE A 63 -3.64 11.52 -3.74
N ASP A 64 -3.12 11.89 -2.58
CA ASP A 64 -3.89 11.84 -1.32
C ASP A 64 -5.07 12.83 -1.28
N ASP A 65 -5.03 13.90 -2.08
CA ASP A 65 -6.12 14.87 -2.24
C ASP A 65 -7.20 14.43 -3.24
N ASP A 66 -7.18 13.15 -3.64
CA ASP A 66 -8.05 12.52 -4.63
C ASP A 66 -7.95 13.12 -6.04
N THR A 67 -6.96 13.98 -6.32
CA THR A 67 -6.65 14.39 -7.70
C THR A 67 -5.93 13.28 -8.45
N THR A 68 -6.08 13.27 -9.77
CA THR A 68 -5.44 12.27 -10.63
C THR A 68 -4.71 12.91 -11.79
N GLU A 69 -3.52 12.40 -12.09
CA GLU A 69 -2.69 12.84 -13.22
C GLU A 69 -2.32 11.64 -14.08
N ILE A 70 -2.30 11.83 -15.41
CA ILE A 70 -1.92 10.79 -16.37
C ILE A 70 -0.57 11.16 -16.97
N LEU A 71 0.45 10.36 -16.67
CA LEU A 71 1.79 10.49 -17.22
C LEU A 71 1.97 9.48 -18.36
N ARG A 72 2.17 10.00 -19.57
CA ARG A 72 2.47 9.18 -20.76
C ARG A 72 3.97 9.21 -21.04
N ILE A 73 4.61 8.06 -20.93
CA ILE A 73 6.03 7.88 -21.18
C ILE A 73 6.18 7.16 -22.53
N PRO A 74 6.92 7.73 -23.49
CA PRO A 74 7.16 7.09 -24.78
C PRO A 74 7.99 5.81 -24.61
N ALA A 75 7.92 4.95 -25.62
CA ALA A 75 8.65 3.68 -25.66
C ALA A 75 10.19 3.83 -25.62
N GLU A 76 10.72 5.05 -25.82
CA GLU A 76 12.15 5.35 -25.73
C GLU A 76 12.78 5.02 -24.37
N ILE A 77 11.97 4.93 -23.32
CA ILE A 77 12.43 4.54 -21.98
C ILE A 77 13.14 3.17 -21.98
N TRP A 78 12.81 2.29 -22.94
CA TRP A 78 13.37 0.96 -23.07
C TRP A 78 14.68 0.89 -23.88
N ARG A 79 15.20 2.04 -24.37
CA ARG A 79 16.33 2.07 -25.30
C ARG A 79 17.62 1.49 -24.73
N LEU A 80 17.94 1.79 -23.47
CA LEU A 80 19.17 1.31 -22.82
C LEU A 80 19.01 -0.10 -22.26
N ASN A 81 17.83 -0.39 -21.72
CA ASN A 81 17.50 -1.70 -21.16
C ASN A 81 16.04 -2.04 -21.48
N ASN A 82 15.85 -3.07 -22.30
CA ASN A 82 14.54 -3.52 -22.72
C ASN A 82 13.82 -4.39 -21.68
N LYS A 83 14.50 -4.85 -20.63
CA LYS A 83 13.93 -5.73 -19.59
C LYS A 83 13.43 -4.96 -18.38
N SER A 84 14.18 -3.97 -17.91
CA SER A 84 13.88 -3.24 -16.68
C SER A 84 14.36 -1.80 -16.78
N VAL A 85 13.53 -0.87 -16.31
CA VAL A 85 13.86 0.54 -16.28
C VAL A 85 13.28 1.20 -15.03
N SER A 86 14.05 2.13 -14.46
CA SER A 86 13.63 2.94 -13.32
C SER A 86 13.31 4.35 -13.79
N LYS A 87 12.15 4.87 -13.42
CA LYS A 87 11.72 6.24 -13.72
C LYS A 87 11.57 7.03 -12.43
N LEU A 88 12.29 8.15 -12.34
CA LEU A 88 12.06 9.14 -11.29
C LEU A 88 10.85 10.01 -11.64
N ILE A 89 9.91 10.13 -10.72
CA ILE A 89 8.74 10.99 -10.78
C ILE A 89 8.84 11.99 -9.63
N LEU A 90 8.75 13.29 -9.95
CA LEU A 90 8.74 14.36 -8.97
C LEU A 90 7.32 14.92 -8.90
N THR A 91 6.77 14.99 -7.70
CA THR A 91 5.42 15.50 -7.48
C THR A 91 5.43 16.53 -6.35
N GLU A 92 4.50 17.48 -6.40
CA GLU A 92 4.30 18.45 -5.31
C GLU A 92 3.40 17.88 -4.22
N LYS A 93 2.63 16.84 -4.54
CA LYS A 93 1.67 16.20 -3.66
C LYS A 93 2.08 14.75 -3.38
N PRO A 94 1.75 14.22 -2.19
CA PRO A 94 2.02 12.82 -1.87
C PRO A 94 1.14 11.89 -2.70
N LEU A 95 1.75 10.80 -3.18
CA LEU A 95 1.13 9.79 -4.02
C LEU A 95 0.46 8.71 -3.16
N LYS A 96 -0.83 8.46 -3.44
CA LYS A 96 -1.66 7.43 -2.79
C LYS A 96 -1.58 6.10 -3.51
N SER A 97 -1.70 6.12 -4.84
CA SER A 97 -1.58 4.92 -5.66
C SER A 97 -1.15 5.21 -7.10
N LEU A 98 -0.61 4.19 -7.74
CA LEU A 98 -0.14 4.17 -9.11
C LEU A 98 -0.88 3.06 -9.86
N THR A 99 -1.42 3.37 -11.04
CA THR A 99 -2.02 2.39 -11.93
C THR A 99 -1.34 2.44 -13.29
N LEU A 100 -0.82 1.30 -13.74
CA LEU A 100 -0.29 1.09 -15.08
C LEU A 100 -1.44 0.83 -16.05
N ASP A 101 -1.44 1.57 -17.16
CA ASP A 101 -2.40 1.47 -18.26
C ASP A 101 -3.88 1.44 -17.82
N PRO A 102 -4.40 2.54 -17.23
CA PRO A 102 -5.78 2.62 -16.75
C PRO A 102 -6.82 2.47 -17.88
N HIS A 103 -6.45 2.78 -19.12
CA HIS A 103 -7.34 2.78 -20.28
C HIS A 103 -7.20 1.52 -21.14
N ARG A 104 -6.30 0.60 -20.78
CA ARG A 104 -6.00 -0.63 -21.53
C ARG A 104 -5.63 -0.34 -22.98
N GLU A 105 -4.81 0.69 -23.18
CA GLU A 105 -4.26 1.05 -24.49
C GLU A 105 -3.17 0.07 -24.95
N THR A 106 -2.59 -0.69 -24.01
CA THR A 106 -1.46 -1.59 -24.24
C THR A 106 -1.90 -3.06 -24.24
N ALA A 107 -1.17 -3.89 -24.99
CA ALA A 107 -1.47 -5.31 -25.16
C ALA A 107 -0.93 -6.18 -24.00
N ASP A 108 -1.22 -5.79 -22.76
CA ASP A 108 -0.83 -6.55 -21.58
C ASP A 108 -1.77 -7.74 -21.33
N THR A 109 -1.21 -8.86 -20.90
CA THR A 109 -1.96 -10.09 -20.62
C THR A 109 -2.33 -10.22 -19.15
N GLN A 110 -1.55 -9.61 -18.25
CA GLN A 110 -1.77 -9.71 -16.81
C GLN A 110 -2.09 -8.36 -16.20
N LEU A 111 -3.34 -8.17 -15.76
CA LEU A 111 -3.80 -6.91 -15.17
C LEU A 111 -3.59 -6.85 -13.64
N SER A 112 -3.37 -8.00 -12.99
CA SER A 112 -3.32 -8.08 -11.53
C SER A 112 -2.12 -7.38 -10.89
N ASN A 113 -1.07 -7.10 -11.67
CA ASN A 113 0.17 -6.45 -11.23
C ASN A 113 0.27 -4.99 -11.68
N ASN A 114 -0.79 -4.43 -12.26
CA ASN A 114 -0.78 -3.07 -12.78
C ASN A 114 -1.10 -2.02 -11.72
N GLU A 115 -1.39 -2.41 -10.49
CA GLU A 115 -1.71 -1.50 -9.39
C GLU A 115 -0.65 -1.57 -8.28
N PHE A 116 -0.25 -0.39 -7.81
CA PHE A 116 0.58 -0.20 -6.64
C PHE A 116 -0.06 0.82 -5.68
N PRO A 117 -0.26 0.50 -4.39
CA PRO A 117 -0.09 -0.81 -3.77
C PRO A 117 -0.99 -1.88 -4.42
N ARG A 118 -0.57 -3.15 -4.33
CA ARG A 118 -1.31 -4.25 -4.96
C ARG A 118 -2.69 -4.40 -4.34
N THR A 119 -3.72 -4.41 -5.16
CA THR A 119 -5.09 -4.68 -4.74
C THR A 119 -5.46 -6.14 -4.98
N ILE A 120 -6.36 -6.68 -4.17
CA ILE A 120 -6.88 -8.04 -4.36
C ILE A 120 -8.06 -7.96 -5.31
N SER A 121 -7.86 -8.40 -6.55
CA SER A 121 -8.96 -8.51 -7.52
C SER A 121 -9.98 -9.56 -7.05
N LYS A 122 -11.27 -9.22 -7.11
CA LYS A 122 -12.35 -10.18 -6.81
C LYS A 122 -12.39 -11.27 -7.88
N SER A 123 -12.16 -12.52 -7.48
CA SER A 123 -12.39 -13.68 -8.34
C SER A 123 -13.90 -13.90 -8.49
N TYR A 124 -14.40 -14.09 -9.72
CA TYR A 124 -15.79 -14.47 -9.97
C TYR A 124 -16.16 -15.81 -9.33
N PHE A 125 -15.17 -16.68 -9.12
CA PHE A 125 -15.33 -17.93 -8.39
C PHE A 125 -14.91 -17.70 -6.94
N GLN A 126 -15.87 -17.30 -6.12
CA GLN A 126 -15.71 -17.35 -4.68
C GLN A 126 -15.86 -18.83 -4.27
N LEU A 127 -14.75 -19.50 -3.99
CA LEU A 127 -14.80 -20.79 -3.29
C LEU A 127 -15.36 -20.53 -1.90
N GLU A 128 -16.69 -20.59 -1.76
CA GLU A 128 -17.28 -20.77 -0.45
C GLU A 128 -16.76 -22.10 0.07
N LYS A 129 -16.01 -22.07 1.17
CA LYS A 129 -15.70 -23.29 1.91
C LYS A 129 -17.05 -23.93 2.23
N SER A 130 -17.35 -25.07 1.61
CA SER A 130 -18.56 -25.83 1.90
C SER A 130 -18.63 -25.99 3.40
N LYS A 131 -19.61 -25.36 4.07
CA LYS A 131 -19.80 -25.56 5.50
C LYS A 131 -20.01 -27.07 5.67
N LYS A 132 -19.06 -27.76 6.32
CA LYS A 132 -19.27 -29.16 6.70
C LYS A 132 -20.63 -29.23 7.38
N SER A 133 -21.52 -30.07 6.88
CA SER A 133 -22.82 -30.28 7.49
C SER A 133 -22.60 -30.62 8.96
N LYS A 134 -23.17 -29.82 9.86
CA LYS A 134 -23.07 -30.09 11.30
C LYS A 134 -23.72 -31.44 11.59
N ASN A 135 -23.05 -32.27 12.39
CA ASN A 135 -23.63 -33.53 12.86
C ASN A 135 -24.82 -33.25 13.79
N GLU A 136 -25.72 -34.21 13.98
CA GLU A 136 -26.95 -34.01 14.77
C GLU A 136 -26.70 -33.54 16.20
N MET A 137 -25.62 -34.02 16.82
CA MET A 137 -25.18 -33.56 18.14
C MET A 137 -24.89 -32.05 18.17
N GLN A 138 -24.15 -31.54 17.19
CA GLN A 138 -23.80 -30.12 17.09
C GLN A 138 -25.03 -29.25 16.83
N LYS A 139 -26.01 -29.74 16.05
CA LYS A 139 -27.29 -29.04 15.84
C LYS A 139 -28.07 -28.91 17.14
N ARG A 140 -28.18 -30.00 17.92
CA ARG A 140 -28.86 -30.00 19.23
C ARG A 140 -28.17 -29.10 20.26
N GLU A 141 -26.85 -29.06 20.29
CA GLU A 141 -26.11 -28.15 21.17
C GLU A 141 -26.34 -26.68 20.82
N GLU A 142 -26.41 -26.34 19.54
CA GLU A 142 -26.72 -24.98 19.12
C GLU A 142 -28.16 -24.58 19.43
N GLU A 143 -29.12 -25.49 19.29
CA GLU A 143 -30.51 -25.25 19.69
C GLU A 143 -30.62 -25.00 21.20
N LYS A 144 -29.92 -25.81 22.01
CA LYS A 144 -29.83 -25.60 23.47
C LYS A 144 -29.18 -24.26 23.81
N LYS A 145 -28.05 -23.91 23.17
CA LYS A 145 -27.36 -22.63 23.39
C LYS A 145 -28.21 -21.44 22.95
N LYS A 146 -28.99 -21.56 21.87
CA LYS A 146 -29.93 -20.53 21.42
C LYS A 146 -31.12 -20.38 22.37
N ALA A 147 -31.63 -21.48 22.91
CA ALA A 147 -32.70 -21.46 23.91
C ALA A 147 -32.23 -20.81 25.20
N ALA A 148 -31.03 -21.15 25.68
CA ALA A 148 -30.40 -20.52 26.85
C ALA A 148 -30.22 -19.01 26.66
N ARG A 149 -29.60 -18.57 25.56
CA ARG A 149 -29.43 -17.14 25.25
C ARG A 149 -30.74 -16.37 25.16
N LYS A 150 -31.83 -17.00 24.67
CA LYS A 150 -33.17 -16.39 24.62
C LYS A 150 -33.79 -16.28 26.01
N ALA A 151 -33.59 -17.27 26.87
CA ALA A 151 -34.05 -17.23 28.25
C ALA A 151 -33.31 -16.14 29.04
N ASP A 152 -31.97 -16.08 28.91
CA ASP A 152 -31.14 -15.06 29.54
C ASP A 152 -31.57 -13.65 29.09
N SER A 153 -31.76 -13.42 27.78
CA SER A 153 -32.22 -12.12 27.27
C SER A 153 -33.65 -11.74 27.72
N LYS A 154 -34.49 -12.72 28.03
CA LYS A 154 -35.85 -12.49 28.54
C LYS A 154 -35.81 -12.11 30.01
N GLU A 155 -35.04 -12.84 30.81
CA GLU A 155 -34.85 -12.54 32.23
C GLU A 155 -34.19 -11.16 32.44
N GLU A 156 -33.26 -10.78 31.57
CA GLU A 156 -32.64 -9.45 31.59
C GLU A 156 -33.67 -8.35 31.27
N SER A 157 -34.53 -8.57 30.26
CA SER A 157 -35.61 -7.64 29.88
C SER A 157 -36.77 -7.55 30.88
N GLU A 158 -36.95 -8.57 31.73
CA GLU A 158 -37.96 -8.59 32.79
C GLU A 158 -37.45 -7.94 34.09
N LYS A 159 -36.14 -8.04 34.39
CA LYS A 159 -35.49 -7.31 35.49
C LYS A 159 -35.43 -5.80 35.24
N GLU A 160 -35.17 -5.38 34.00
CA GLU A 160 -35.16 -3.96 33.61
C GLU A 160 -36.53 -3.27 33.66
N LYS A 161 -37.63 -4.04 33.77
CA LYS A 161 -39.01 -3.52 33.90
C LYS A 161 -39.53 -3.47 35.34
N GLN A 162 -38.77 -3.97 36.30
CA GLN A 162 -39.15 -4.02 37.72
C GLN A 162 -38.35 -3.05 38.60
N GLU A 163 -37.38 -2.32 38.04
CA GLU A 163 -36.83 -1.06 38.58
C GLU A 163 -37.53 0.15 37.97
#